data_AF-A0A821KTW2-F1
#
_entry.id   AF-A0A821KTW2-F1
#
_cell.length_a   1.000
_cell.length_b   1.000
_cell.length_c   1.000
_cell.angle_alpha   90.00
_cell.angle_beta   90.00
_cell.angle_gamma   90.00
#
_symmetry.space_group_name_H-M   'P 1'
#
loop_
_entity.id
_entity.type
_entity.pdbx_description
1 polymer ?
#
loop_
_entity_poly.entity_id
_entity_poly.type
_entity_poly.pdbx_seq_one_letter_code
_entity_poly.pdbx_strand_id
1 'polypeptide(L)'
;MADPGPTQRTQGCDGIDDSAENEEDGVEESKIWGRLLSINKFFPSVNLIDNEYSLGRGKKCSIILESKELQASKYYLTYSSTHFKIVRDTVKNYVYIQDLSSNGTYVNGEKIGKNKRHVLDNNAEIALASKTHRVYVYIDTNATEDSTVPSNVREKYIISKEIGRGAYGEVKLCFIRGKKKTNLKYIIKVY
;
A
#
# COMPACT_ATOMS: atom_id res chain seq x y z
N MET A 1 2.44 -69.55 -36.94
CA MET A 1 2.79 -70.46 -35.83
C MET A 1 4.15 -70.01 -35.30
N ALA A 2 4.38 -69.59 -34.07
CA ALA A 2 3.55 -69.26 -32.92
C ALA A 2 4.43 -68.39 -31.99
N ASP A 3 3.83 -67.40 -31.33
CA ASP A 3 4.37 -66.75 -30.11
C ASP A 3 3.77 -67.51 -28.89
N PRO A 4 4.38 -67.60 -27.68
CA PRO A 4 4.40 -66.48 -26.70
C PRO A 4 5.59 -66.45 -25.69
N GLY A 5 5.72 -65.35 -24.92
CA GLY A 5 6.70 -65.09 -23.84
C GLY A 5 6.56 -65.92 -22.53
N PRO A 6 7.30 -65.60 -21.44
CA PRO A 6 6.72 -64.76 -20.35
C PRO A 6 7.69 -63.87 -19.50
N THR A 7 7.18 -62.67 -19.15
CA THR A 7 7.05 -61.99 -17.83
C THR A 7 8.10 -62.08 -16.69
N GLN A 8 8.51 -60.92 -16.14
CA GLN A 8 8.33 -60.44 -14.73
C GLN A 8 9.00 -59.05 -14.51
N ARG A 9 8.26 -57.95 -14.29
CA ARG A 9 7.79 -57.30 -13.03
C ARG A 9 8.75 -56.29 -12.36
N THR A 10 8.34 -55.01 -12.33
CA THR A 10 8.39 -54.06 -11.18
C THR A 10 7.42 -52.90 -11.52
N GLN A 11 6.23 -52.74 -10.93
CA GLN A 11 5.87 -51.96 -9.70
C GLN A 11 6.57 -50.60 -9.61
N GLY A 12 5.98 -49.43 -9.39
CA GLY A 12 4.61 -48.84 -9.23
C GLY A 12 4.82 -47.33 -9.53
N CYS A 13 4.00 -46.33 -9.23
CA CYS A 13 2.67 -46.08 -8.68
C CYS A 13 2.48 -44.55 -8.83
N ASP A 14 1.23 -44.10 -8.95
CA ASP A 14 0.71 -42.78 -8.52
C ASP A 14 1.40 -41.52 -9.11
N GLY A 15 0.75 -40.75 -9.98
CA GLY A 15 -0.40 -39.95 -9.62
C GLY A 15 0.08 -38.60 -9.08
N ILE A 16 -0.19 -37.53 -9.83
CA ILE A 16 -0.70 -36.23 -9.37
C ILE A 16 -0.62 -35.29 -10.58
N ASP A 17 -1.82 -35.02 -11.08
CA ASP A 17 -2.22 -33.80 -11.76
C ASP A 17 -1.57 -32.58 -11.11
N ASP A 18 -0.60 -31.96 -11.79
CA ASP A 18 -0.10 -30.63 -11.41
C ASP A 18 -1.11 -29.56 -11.86
N SER A 19 -2.29 -29.61 -11.23
CA SER A 19 -3.14 -28.47 -11.04
C SER A 19 -2.45 -27.51 -10.06
N ALA A 20 -1.64 -26.61 -10.62
CA ALA A 20 -1.45 -25.30 -10.05
C ALA A 20 -2.00 -24.29 -11.04
N GLU A 21 -3.33 -24.19 -11.08
CA GLU A 21 -4.02 -22.97 -11.44
C GLU A 21 -3.39 -21.87 -10.58
N ASN A 22 -2.45 -21.13 -11.18
CA ASN A 22 -2.04 -19.87 -10.63
C ASN A 22 -3.27 -18.97 -10.81
N GLU A 23 -4.12 -18.91 -9.79
CA GLU A 23 -5.00 -17.79 -9.56
C GLU A 23 -4.10 -16.56 -9.38
N GLU A 24 -3.72 -16.00 -10.52
CA GLU A 24 -3.27 -14.64 -10.60
C GLU A 24 -4.40 -13.78 -10.04
N ASP A 25 -4.27 -13.36 -8.78
CA ASP A 25 -4.91 -12.14 -8.30
C ASP A 25 -4.26 -10.96 -9.05
N GLY A 26 -4.49 -10.93 -10.37
CA GLY A 26 -4.32 -9.84 -11.29
C GLY A 26 -5.45 -8.86 -11.03
N VAL A 27 -5.39 -8.15 -9.89
CA VAL A 27 -6.19 -6.95 -9.77
C VAL A 27 -5.75 -6.02 -10.89
N GLU A 28 -6.62 -5.90 -11.89
CA GLU A 28 -6.53 -4.93 -12.99
C GLU A 28 -6.17 -3.56 -12.41
N GLU A 29 -5.04 -2.98 -12.84
CA GLU A 29 -4.59 -1.68 -12.32
C GLU A 29 -5.65 -0.58 -12.51
N SER A 30 -6.53 -0.73 -13.51
CA SER A 30 -7.65 0.15 -13.81
C SER A 30 -8.70 0.22 -12.70
N LYS A 31 -8.78 -0.78 -11.80
CA LYS A 31 -9.72 -0.79 -10.67
C LYS A 31 -9.17 -0.06 -9.44
N ILE A 32 -7.86 0.13 -9.36
CA ILE A 32 -7.20 0.76 -8.21
C ILE A 32 -7.35 2.26 -8.34
N TRP A 33 -8.16 2.87 -7.47
CA TRP A 33 -8.37 4.32 -7.48
C TRP A 33 -7.43 5.08 -6.56
N GLY A 34 -6.73 4.38 -5.66
CA GLY A 34 -5.73 4.98 -4.80
C GLY A 34 -4.78 3.96 -4.20
N ARG A 35 -3.67 4.43 -3.65
CA ARG A 35 -2.69 3.58 -2.96
C ARG A 35 -2.27 4.22 -1.65
N LEU A 36 -2.26 3.43 -0.58
CA LEU A 36 -1.56 3.78 0.65
C LEU A 36 -0.18 3.16 0.62
N LEU A 37 0.82 3.99 0.34
CA LEU A 37 2.21 3.55 0.29
C LEU A 37 2.82 3.69 1.67
N SER A 38 3.24 2.57 2.22
CA SER A 38 3.87 2.54 3.53
C SER A 38 5.24 3.18 3.48
N ILE A 39 5.49 4.09 4.41
CA ILE A 39 6.79 4.74 4.60
C ILE A 39 7.55 4.17 5.80
N ASN A 40 6.93 3.25 6.53
CA ASN A 40 7.48 2.55 7.68
C ASN A 40 7.36 1.04 7.44
N LYS A 41 8.48 0.32 7.44
CA LYS A 41 8.55 -1.12 7.10
C LYS A 41 7.59 -2.03 7.88
N PHE A 42 7.08 -1.59 9.03
CA PHE A 42 6.12 -2.35 9.85
C PHE A 42 4.66 -2.20 9.42
N PHE A 43 4.38 -1.35 8.44
CA PHE A 43 3.05 -1.11 7.90
C PHE A 43 2.96 -1.69 6.48
N PRO A 44 1.88 -2.42 6.15
CA PRO A 44 1.67 -2.92 4.80
C PRO A 44 1.26 -1.77 3.88
N SER A 45 1.74 -1.79 2.62
CA SER A 45 1.15 -0.93 1.58
C SER A 45 -0.13 -1.56 1.06
N VAL A 46 -1.12 -0.75 0.71
CA VAL A 46 -2.47 -1.22 0.36
C VAL A 46 -2.94 -0.53 -0.91
N ASN A 47 -3.44 -1.32 -1.87
CA ASN A 47 -4.17 -0.80 -3.02
C ASN A 47 -5.63 -0.59 -2.61
N LEU A 48 -6.16 0.60 -2.88
CA LEU A 48 -7.52 0.98 -2.54
C LEU A 48 -8.41 0.75 -3.77
N ILE A 49 -9.35 -0.18 -3.61
CA ILE A 49 -10.29 -0.64 -4.65
C ILE A 49 -11.72 -0.39 -4.18
N ASP A 50 -12.01 -0.74 -2.92
CA ASP A 50 -13.30 -0.50 -2.27
C ASP A 50 -13.48 0.97 -1.90
N ASN A 51 -14.71 1.40 -1.59
CA ASN A 51 -14.95 2.79 -1.24
C ASN A 51 -14.62 3.14 0.22
N GLU A 52 -14.46 2.15 1.11
CA GLU A 52 -14.15 2.38 2.53
C GLU A 52 -13.05 1.44 3.02
N TYR A 53 -12.04 2.02 3.67
CA TYR A 53 -11.01 1.30 4.38
C TYR A 53 -10.89 1.81 5.81
N SER A 54 -10.76 0.90 6.76
CA SER A 54 -10.49 1.24 8.16
C SER A 54 -9.15 0.68 8.59
N LEU A 55 -8.41 1.43 9.40
CA LEU A 55 -7.11 1.01 9.92
C LEU A 55 -7.09 1.05 11.44
N GLY A 56 -6.58 0.01 12.08
CA GLY A 56 -6.43 -0.02 13.55
C GLY A 56 -6.00 -1.38 14.10
N ARG A 57 -5.97 -1.49 15.45
CA ARG A 57 -5.64 -2.74 16.16
C ARG A 57 -6.77 -3.79 16.14
N GLY A 58 -8.00 -3.36 15.90
CA GLY A 58 -9.17 -4.20 15.95
C GLY A 58 -9.27 -5.11 14.73
N LYS A 59 -9.64 -6.37 14.94
CA LYS A 59 -9.79 -7.38 13.87
C LYS A 59 -10.88 -7.07 12.84
N LYS A 60 -11.75 -6.10 13.13
CA LYS A 60 -12.80 -5.63 12.22
C LYS A 60 -12.30 -4.59 11.21
N CYS A 61 -11.04 -4.17 11.29
CA CYS A 61 -10.48 -3.18 10.37
C CYS A 61 -10.09 -3.82 9.03
N SER A 62 -10.21 -3.07 7.95
CA SER A 62 -9.73 -3.49 6.62
C SER A 62 -8.20 -3.63 6.60
N ILE A 63 -7.50 -2.78 7.36
CA ILE A 63 -6.04 -2.79 7.52
C ILE A 63 -5.73 -3.01 8.99
N ILE A 64 -5.35 -4.23 9.35
CA ILE A 64 -5.11 -4.64 10.73
C ILE A 64 -3.64 -4.42 11.09
N LEU A 65 -3.40 -3.73 12.20
CA LEU A 65 -2.07 -3.47 12.75
C LEU A 65 -1.60 -4.67 13.59
N GLU A 66 -1.30 -5.81 12.96
CA GLU A 66 -1.00 -7.07 13.66
C GLU A 66 0.42 -7.63 13.50
N SER A 67 1.30 -6.97 12.72
CA SER A 67 2.70 -7.39 12.60
C SER A 67 3.37 -7.47 13.99
N LYS A 68 4.12 -8.55 14.23
CA LYS A 68 4.86 -8.77 15.49
C LYS A 68 5.83 -7.63 15.79
N GLU A 69 6.49 -7.13 14.75
CA GLU A 69 7.42 -6.01 14.83
C GLU A 69 6.69 -4.71 15.21
N LEU A 70 5.49 -4.49 14.66
CA LEU A 70 4.66 -3.34 15.01
C LEU A 70 4.21 -3.42 16.47
N GLN A 71 3.79 -4.61 16.92
CA GLN A 71 3.35 -4.90 18.30
C GLN A 71 4.47 -4.69 19.32
N ALA A 72 5.71 -5.01 18.97
CA ALA A 72 6.88 -4.76 19.79
C ALA A 72 7.31 -3.29 19.82
N SER A 73 6.80 -2.44 18.91
CA SER A 73 7.18 -1.03 18.87
C SER A 73 6.53 -0.22 20.00
N LYS A 74 7.24 0.83 20.46
CA LYS A 74 6.73 1.79 21.47
C LYS A 74 5.42 2.47 21.09
N TYR A 75 5.06 2.49 19.80
CA TYR A 75 3.86 3.16 19.32
C TYR A 75 2.61 2.28 19.35
N TYR A 76 2.74 0.95 19.48
CA TYR A 76 1.60 0.04 19.32
C TYR A 76 0.42 0.36 20.23
N LEU A 77 0.70 0.60 21.52
CA LEU A 77 -0.31 0.91 22.52
C LEU A 77 -0.99 2.28 22.30
N THR A 78 -0.37 3.15 21.50
CA THR A 78 -0.95 4.46 21.16
C THR A 78 -1.99 4.36 20.04
N TYR A 79 -2.02 3.25 19.30
CA TYR A 79 -3.01 3.07 18.24
C TYR A 79 -4.38 2.69 18.82
N SER A 80 -5.46 3.17 18.21
CA SER A 80 -6.83 2.81 18.62
C SER A 80 -7.30 1.51 17.94
N SER A 81 -8.36 0.90 18.47
CA SER A 81 -8.97 -0.30 17.86
C SER A 81 -9.37 -0.03 16.41
N THR A 82 -10.01 1.12 16.16
CA THR A 82 -10.11 1.75 14.85
C THR A 82 -9.49 3.13 14.98
N HIS A 83 -8.40 3.37 14.26
CA HIS A 83 -7.60 4.59 14.34
C HIS A 83 -8.11 5.65 13.37
N PHE A 84 -8.29 5.27 12.10
CA PHE A 84 -8.91 6.14 11.10
C PHE A 84 -9.72 5.32 10.11
N LYS A 85 -10.54 6.02 9.33
CA LYS A 85 -11.19 5.49 8.12
C LYS A 85 -10.85 6.37 6.93
N ILE A 86 -10.65 5.76 5.77
CA ILE A 86 -10.58 6.45 4.48
C ILE A 86 -11.85 6.07 3.73
N VAL A 87 -12.51 7.06 3.16
CA VAL A 87 -13.71 6.87 2.38
C VAL A 87 -13.61 7.67 1.09
N ARG A 88 -13.94 7.01 -0.03
CA ARG A 88 -14.10 7.62 -1.34
C ARG A 88 -15.55 8.02 -1.53
N ASP A 89 -15.80 9.30 -1.79
CA ASP A 89 -17.08 9.80 -2.27
C ASP A 89 -17.05 9.76 -3.79
N THR A 90 -17.76 8.80 -4.38
CA THR A 90 -17.84 8.63 -5.83
C THR A 90 -18.69 9.68 -6.53
N VAL A 91 -19.57 10.37 -5.81
CA VAL A 91 -20.45 11.40 -6.37
C VAL A 91 -19.68 12.72 -6.51
N LYS A 92 -18.94 13.09 -5.47
CA LYS A 92 -18.14 14.32 -5.46
C LYS A 92 -16.72 14.11 -6.00
N ASN A 93 -16.32 12.86 -6.22
CA ASN A 93 -14.97 12.46 -6.62
C ASN A 93 -13.87 12.98 -5.68
N TYR A 94 -14.13 12.92 -4.36
CA TYR A 94 -13.15 13.26 -3.33
C TYR A 94 -12.90 12.08 -2.41
N VAL A 95 -11.71 12.01 -1.84
CA VAL A 95 -11.35 11.05 -0.81
C VAL A 95 -11.17 11.81 0.50
N TYR A 96 -11.72 11.29 1.59
CA TYR A 96 -11.53 11.88 2.90
C TYR A 96 -11.07 10.84 3.90
N ILE A 97 -10.28 11.30 4.86
CA ILE A 97 -9.85 10.54 6.02
C ILE A 97 -10.57 11.06 7.26
N GLN A 98 -11.15 10.15 8.03
CA GLN A 98 -11.81 10.43 9.30
C GLN A 98 -10.96 9.90 10.45
N ASP A 99 -10.60 10.78 11.39
CA ASP A 99 -9.89 10.39 12.60
C ASP A 99 -10.86 9.82 13.63
N LEU A 100 -10.65 8.57 14.05
CA LEU A 100 -11.44 7.90 15.10
C LEU A 100 -10.58 7.61 16.33
N SER A 101 -9.33 8.09 16.34
CA SER A 101 -8.34 7.70 17.31
C SER A 101 -8.43 8.51 18.61
N SER A 102 -7.82 7.95 19.65
CA SER A 102 -7.65 8.64 20.94
C SER A 102 -6.43 9.57 20.93
N ASN A 103 -5.33 9.16 20.28
CA ASN A 103 -4.07 9.91 20.27
C ASN A 103 -3.89 10.83 19.05
N GLY A 104 -4.82 10.78 18.10
CA GLY A 104 -4.88 11.65 16.93
C GLY A 104 -4.32 11.03 15.66
N THR A 105 -4.98 11.37 14.56
CA THR A 105 -4.47 11.19 13.19
C THR A 105 -4.06 12.55 12.63
N TYR A 106 -2.94 12.58 11.92
CA TYR A 106 -2.39 13.80 11.34
C TYR A 106 -2.23 13.63 9.83
N VAL A 107 -2.57 14.67 9.08
CA VAL A 107 -2.36 14.77 7.63
C VAL A 107 -1.44 15.95 7.37
N ASN A 108 -0.34 15.73 6.65
CA ASN A 108 0.68 16.75 6.35
C ASN A 108 1.18 17.51 7.60
N GLY A 109 1.19 16.85 8.75
CA GLY A 109 1.62 17.42 10.03
C GLY A 109 0.51 18.11 10.84
N GLU A 110 -0.66 18.32 10.26
CA GLU A 110 -1.82 18.92 10.92
C GLU A 110 -2.72 17.85 11.53
N LYS A 111 -3.21 18.10 12.76
CA LYS A 111 -4.08 17.16 13.46
C LYS A 111 -5.51 17.29 12.94
N ILE A 112 -6.11 16.19 12.49
CA ILE A 112 -7.51 16.17 12.04
C ILE A 112 -8.46 16.41 13.22
N GLY A 113 -8.28 15.63 14.30
CA GLY A 113 -9.10 15.67 15.51
C GLY A 113 -10.21 14.62 15.49
N LYS A 114 -10.48 14.04 16.66
CA LYS A 114 -11.39 12.90 16.83
C LYS A 114 -12.78 13.17 16.24
N ASN A 115 -13.29 12.20 15.50
CA ASN A 115 -14.53 12.19 14.72
C ASN A 115 -14.60 13.20 13.57
N LYS A 116 -13.58 14.04 13.35
CA LYS A 116 -13.53 14.97 12.24
C LYS A 116 -13.00 14.30 10.98
N ARG A 117 -13.38 14.87 9.85
CA ARG A 117 -12.94 14.47 8.51
C ARG A 117 -11.99 15.52 7.95
N HIS A 118 -11.06 15.05 7.12
CA HIS A 118 -10.12 15.88 6.37
C HIS A 118 -10.05 15.35 4.94
N VAL A 119 -9.97 16.23 3.95
CA VAL A 119 -9.78 15.83 2.55
C VAL A 119 -8.40 15.20 2.39
N LEU A 120 -8.30 14.08 1.69
CA LEU A 120 -7.06 13.36 1.51
C LEU A 120 -6.55 13.60 0.09
N ASP A 121 -5.77 14.67 -0.07
CA ASP A 121 -5.19 15.04 -1.36
C ASP A 121 -4.07 14.09 -1.78
N ASN A 122 -3.80 14.01 -3.09
CA ASN A 122 -2.67 13.25 -3.62
C ASN A 122 -1.36 13.69 -2.92
N ASN A 123 -0.50 12.72 -2.61
CA ASN A 123 0.76 12.88 -1.87
C ASN A 123 0.63 13.26 -0.38
N ALA A 124 -0.59 13.25 0.19
CA ALA A 124 -0.77 13.51 1.61
C ALA A 124 -0.02 12.50 2.50
N GLU A 125 0.77 13.02 3.44
CA GLU A 125 1.44 12.23 4.47
C GLU A 125 0.51 11.99 5.65
N ILE A 126 0.31 10.73 6.02
CA ILE A 126 -0.50 10.35 7.17
C ILE A 126 0.43 9.92 8.32
N ALA A 127 0.22 10.50 9.50
CA ALA A 127 0.93 10.16 10.72
C ALA A 127 -0.07 9.77 11.84
N LEU A 128 0.36 8.84 12.72
CA LEU A 128 -0.49 8.28 13.78
C LEU A 128 0.07 8.62 15.15
N ALA A 129 -0.79 9.00 16.09
CA ALA A 129 -0.50 9.36 17.48
C ALA A 129 0.45 10.56 17.70
N SER A 130 1.38 10.82 16.78
CA SER A 130 2.27 11.97 16.77
C SER A 130 2.45 12.47 15.34
N LYS A 131 2.50 13.79 15.15
CA LYS A 131 2.80 14.43 13.85
C LYS A 131 4.13 13.99 13.22
N THR A 132 5.08 13.51 14.04
CA THR A 132 6.39 13.04 13.58
C THR A 132 6.40 11.57 13.22
N HIS A 133 5.39 10.80 13.65
CA HIS A 133 5.31 9.36 13.40
C HIS A 133 4.54 9.08 12.11
N ARG A 134 5.17 9.45 10.99
CA ARG A 134 4.61 9.29 9.65
C ARG A 134 4.62 7.82 9.24
N VAL A 135 3.48 7.32 8.75
CA VAL A 135 3.27 5.89 8.44
C VAL A 135 2.90 5.62 6.99
N TYR A 136 2.18 6.53 6.34
CA TYR A 136 1.71 6.39 4.97
C TYR A 136 1.89 7.66 4.16
N VAL A 137 2.00 7.48 2.84
CA VAL A 137 1.71 8.50 1.84
C VAL A 137 0.54 7.99 1.00
N TYR A 138 -0.48 8.82 0.84
CA TYR A 138 -1.59 8.53 -0.07
C TYR A 138 -1.24 8.95 -1.50
N ILE A 139 -1.53 8.09 -2.46
CA ILE A 139 -1.40 8.35 -3.89
C ILE A 139 -2.76 8.16 -4.54
N ASP A 140 -3.23 9.18 -5.25
CA ASP A 140 -4.39 9.08 -6.15
C ASP A 140 -3.90 8.62 -7.52
N THR A 141 -4.47 7.52 -8.04
CA THR A 141 -4.07 6.97 -9.34
C THR A 141 -4.60 7.80 -10.52
N ASN A 142 -5.58 8.67 -10.28
CA ASN A 142 -6.14 9.57 -11.30
C ASN A 142 -5.49 10.95 -11.28
N ALA A 143 -4.61 11.22 -10.31
CA ALA A 143 -3.90 12.49 -10.26
C ALA A 143 -3.00 12.65 -11.50
N THR A 144 -2.96 13.87 -12.04
CA THR A 144 -2.10 14.19 -13.18
C THR A 144 -0.65 13.92 -12.82
N GLU A 145 0.00 13.05 -13.60
CA GLU A 145 1.42 12.78 -13.42
C GLU A 145 2.26 14.00 -13.77
N ASP A 146 3.37 14.17 -13.06
CA ASP A 146 4.30 15.25 -13.31
C ASP A 146 4.99 15.10 -14.68
N SER A 147 4.63 15.96 -15.62
CA SER A 147 5.16 15.95 -16.99
C SER A 147 6.62 16.35 -17.07
N THR A 148 7.20 16.96 -16.02
CA THR A 148 8.64 17.27 -15.98
C THR A 148 9.48 16.02 -15.77
N VAL A 149 8.88 14.90 -15.35
CA VAL A 149 9.58 13.64 -15.12
C VAL A 149 9.56 12.79 -16.41
N PRO A 150 10.72 12.33 -16.91
CA PRO A 150 10.79 11.47 -18.09
C PRO A 150 9.92 10.21 -17.96
N SER A 151 9.31 9.77 -19.07
CA SER A 151 8.39 8.61 -19.10
C SER A 151 9.05 7.32 -18.60
N ASN A 152 10.31 7.07 -18.97
CA ASN A 152 11.09 5.91 -18.51
C ASN A 152 11.28 5.85 -16.98
N VAL A 153 11.25 7.01 -16.31
CA VAL A 153 11.28 7.10 -14.84
C VAL A 153 9.88 6.87 -14.29
N ARG A 154 8.85 7.49 -14.89
CA ARG A 154 7.45 7.31 -14.49
C ARG A 154 7.00 5.86 -14.63
N GLU A 155 7.42 5.12 -15.64
CA GLU A 155 7.10 3.69 -15.77
C GLU A 155 7.63 2.85 -14.59
N LYS A 156 8.77 3.23 -14.02
CA LYS A 156 9.45 2.47 -12.96
C LYS A 156 9.12 2.96 -11.55
N TYR A 157 8.68 4.21 -11.40
CA TYR A 157 8.49 4.84 -10.10
C TYR A 157 7.18 5.63 -10.02
N ILE A 158 6.52 5.54 -8.87
CA ILE A 158 5.48 6.45 -8.42
C ILE A 158 6.18 7.67 -7.83
N ILE A 159 6.12 8.79 -8.55
CA ILE A 159 6.66 10.07 -8.08
C ILE A 159 5.68 10.65 -7.06
N SER A 160 6.17 10.92 -5.87
CA SER A 160 5.39 11.55 -4.81
C SER A 160 5.68 13.04 -4.73
N LYS A 161 6.09 13.55 -3.57
CA LYS A 161 6.36 14.97 -3.34
C LYS A 161 7.84 15.35 -3.45
N GLU A 162 8.09 16.64 -3.65
CA GLU A 162 9.38 17.26 -3.44
C GLU A 162 9.79 17.18 -1.96
N ILE A 163 11.03 16.76 -1.70
CA ILE A 163 11.67 16.70 -0.39
C ILE A 163 12.73 17.80 -0.25
N GLY A 164 13.21 18.36 -1.36
CA GLY A 164 14.02 19.56 -1.36
C GLY A 164 14.42 20.02 -2.75
N ARG A 165 14.84 21.28 -2.86
CA ARG A 165 15.38 21.88 -4.08
C ARG A 165 16.64 22.66 -3.75
N GLY A 166 17.63 22.57 -4.62
CA GLY A 166 18.89 23.28 -4.49
C GLY A 166 19.45 23.72 -5.83
N ALA A 167 20.65 24.32 -5.81
CA ALA A 167 21.32 24.82 -7.02
C ALA A 167 21.54 23.75 -8.10
N TYR A 168 21.55 22.48 -7.69
CA TYR A 168 21.78 21.35 -8.58
C TYR A 168 20.49 20.60 -8.96
N GLY A 169 19.31 21.18 -8.75
CA GLY A 169 18.03 20.59 -9.14
C GLY A 169 17.12 20.24 -7.98
N GLU A 170 16.08 19.48 -8.30
CA GLU A 170 14.99 19.14 -7.39
C GLU A 170 15.08 17.68 -6.95
N VAL A 171 14.67 17.41 -5.72
CA VAL A 171 14.76 16.11 -5.06
C VAL A 171 13.37 15.64 -4.69
N LYS A 172 12.91 14.53 -5.29
CA LYS A 172 11.56 13.98 -5.08
C LYS A 172 11.58 12.62 -4.37
N LEU A 173 10.62 12.41 -3.48
CA LEU A 173 10.31 11.11 -2.90
C LEU A 173 9.64 10.24 -3.96
N CYS A 174 10.16 9.04 -4.17
CA CYS A 174 9.63 8.10 -5.15
C CYS A 174 9.47 6.70 -4.53
N PHE A 175 8.50 5.95 -5.04
CA PHE A 175 8.28 4.54 -4.70
C PHE A 175 8.39 3.69 -5.97
N ILE A 176 8.94 2.48 -5.89
CA ILE A 176 9.01 1.58 -7.07
C ILE A 176 7.60 1.16 -7.51
N ARG A 177 7.33 1.21 -8.83
CA ARG A 177 6.17 0.55 -9.46
C ARG A 177 6.50 -0.94 -9.63
N GLY A 178 5.74 -1.84 -8.99
CA GLY A 178 5.93 -3.29 -9.10
C GLY A 178 5.41 -4.09 -7.91
N LYS A 179 5.14 -5.39 -8.10
CA LYS A 179 4.53 -6.26 -7.08
C LYS A 179 5.56 -6.81 -6.07
N LYS A 180 5.13 -6.74 -4.80
CA LYS A 180 5.56 -7.44 -3.58
C LYS A 180 6.70 -6.82 -2.74
N LYS A 181 6.26 -6.48 -1.52
CA LYS A 181 6.98 -6.35 -0.23
C LYS A 181 7.95 -5.20 0.00
N THR A 182 8.41 -4.48 -1.00
CA THR A 182 9.30 -3.34 -0.75
C THR A 182 8.98 -2.16 -1.65
N ASN A 183 8.01 -1.33 -1.25
CA ASN A 183 7.96 0.06 -1.69
C ASN A 183 9.12 0.81 -1.02
N LEU A 184 10.35 0.47 -1.43
CA LEU A 184 11.56 1.12 -0.98
C LEU A 184 11.47 2.58 -1.40
N LYS A 185 11.76 3.47 -0.45
CA LYS A 185 11.84 4.90 -0.71
C LYS A 185 13.10 5.18 -1.49
N TYR A 186 12.95 5.83 -2.63
CA TYR A 186 14.07 6.39 -3.38
C TYR A 186 13.97 7.90 -3.41
N ILE A 187 15.14 8.50 -3.50
CA ILE A 187 15.31 9.93 -3.67
C ILE A 187 15.84 10.12 -5.08
N ILE A 188 15.02 10.68 -5.96
CA ILE A 188 15.43 10.98 -7.34
C ILE A 188 15.76 12.46 -7.42
N LYS A 189 16.94 12.76 -7.97
CA LYS A 189 17.35 14.10 -8.31
C LYS A 189 17.01 14.37 -9.77
N VAL A 190 16.15 15.35 -10.00
CA VAL A 190 15.69 15.77 -11.33
C VAL A 190 16.44 17.04 -11.70
N TYR A 191 17.01 17.06 -12.90
CA TYR A 191 17.75 18.19 -13.47
C TYR A 191 16.93 18.86 -14.57
#